data_AF-A0A527WH94-F1
#
_entry.id   AF-A0A527WH94-F1
#
_cell.length_a   1.000
_cell.length_b   1.000
_cell.length_c   1.000
_cell.angle_alpha   90.00
_cell.angle_beta   90.00
_cell.angle_gamma   90.00
#
_symmetry.space_group_name_H-M   'P 1'
#
loop_
_entity.id
_entity.type
_entity.pdbx_description
1 polymer ?
#
loop_
_entity_poly.entity_id
_entity_poly.type
_entity_poly.pdbx_seq_one_letter_code
_entity_poly.pdbx_strand_id
1 'polypeptide(L)'
;MAEFTLYIGNKCFSSWSLRPWVAMRHLEIPFEEGFVRLRTPETAANLAKVSPTGLVPVLNHNGRIVWETLAILEYLADLYPEKKLWPEDLGARALARS
;
A
#
# COMPACT_ATOMS: atom_id res chain seq x y z
N MET A 1 -16.69 5.61 7.53
CA MET A 1 -15.56 6.03 6.70
C MET A 1 -14.45 5.03 6.93
N ALA A 2 -13.75 4.61 5.88
CA ALA A 2 -12.67 3.63 6.08
C ALA A 2 -11.52 4.30 6.83
N GLU A 3 -10.91 3.56 7.75
CA GLU A 3 -9.75 4.00 8.52
C GLU A 3 -8.50 4.23 7.64
N PHE A 4 -8.46 3.51 6.51
CA PHE A 4 -7.36 3.56 5.56
C PHE A 4 -7.73 4.28 4.28
N THR A 5 -6.81 5.11 3.79
CA THR A 5 -6.74 5.52 2.38
C THR A 5 -5.47 4.99 1.77
N LEU A 6 -5.58 4.17 0.72
CA LEU A 6 -4.44 3.69 -0.06
C LEU A 6 -4.32 4.53 -1.32
N TYR A 7 -3.29 5.38 -1.38
CA TYR A 7 -2.97 6.15 -2.57
C TYR A 7 -2.25 5.29 -3.59
N ILE A 8 -2.83 5.18 -4.79
CA ILE A 8 -2.34 4.33 -5.87
C ILE A 8 -2.23 5.10 -7.18
N GLY A 9 -1.30 4.64 -8.02
CA GLY A 9 -1.25 5.04 -9.41
C GLY A 9 -2.26 4.29 -10.28
N ASN A 10 -2.17 4.47 -11.59
CA ASN A 10 -2.90 3.65 -12.53
C ASN A 10 -2.50 2.16 -12.38
N LYS A 11 -3.48 1.30 -12.10
CA LYS A 11 -3.31 -0.14 -11.89
C LYS A 11 -2.64 -0.86 -13.07
N CYS A 12 -2.78 -0.35 -14.29
CA CYS A 12 -2.11 -0.88 -15.49
C CYS A 12 -0.64 -0.45 -15.61
N PHE A 13 -0.22 0.60 -14.90
CA PHE A 13 1.11 1.21 -15.06
C PHE A 13 1.95 1.24 -13.78
N SER A 14 1.42 0.82 -12.63
CA SER A 14 2.12 0.77 -11.35
C SER A 14 1.90 -0.58 -10.66
N SER A 15 2.77 -1.54 -10.95
CA SER A 15 2.78 -2.84 -10.27
C SER A 15 3.03 -2.72 -8.76
N TRP A 16 3.80 -1.71 -8.34
CA TRP A 16 4.01 -1.39 -6.92
C TRP A 16 2.70 -1.06 -6.21
N SER A 17 1.81 -0.29 -6.84
CA SER A 17 0.51 0.03 -6.27
C SER A 17 -0.37 -1.21 -6.05
N LEU A 18 -0.20 -2.23 -6.89
CA LEU A 18 -0.99 -3.46 -6.80
C LEU A 18 -0.60 -4.33 -5.61
N ARG A 19 0.64 -4.29 -5.12
CA ARG A 19 1.09 -5.16 -4.02
C ARG A 19 0.24 -4.99 -2.74
N PRO A 20 0.16 -3.79 -2.13
CA PRO A 20 -0.71 -3.59 -0.98
C PRO A 20 -2.19 -3.63 -1.37
N TRP A 21 -2.55 -3.19 -2.58
CA TRP A 21 -3.95 -3.23 -3.02
C TRP A 21 -4.50 -4.66 -3.05
N VAL A 22 -3.80 -5.59 -3.70
CA VAL A 22 -4.21 -7.01 -3.77
C VAL A 22 -4.25 -7.61 -2.37
N ALA A 23 -3.26 -7.35 -1.53
CA ALA A 23 -3.24 -7.84 -0.16
C ALA A 23 -4.47 -7.37 0.63
N MET A 24 -4.75 -6.06 0.65
CA MET A 24 -5.89 -5.50 1.38
C MET A 24 -7.23 -6.00 0.82
N ARG A 25 -7.36 -6.15 -0.50
CA ARG A 25 -8.57 -6.72 -1.13
C ARG A 25 -8.75 -8.19 -0.80
N HIS A 26 -7.69 -9.01 -0.91
CA HIS A 26 -7.73 -10.44 -0.64
C HIS A 26 -8.03 -10.73 0.83
N LEU A 27 -7.46 -9.93 1.72
CA LEU A 27 -7.66 -10.02 3.16
C LEU A 27 -8.94 -9.30 3.64
N GLU A 28 -9.75 -8.77 2.73
CA GLU A 28 -11.01 -8.07 3.04
C GLU A 28 -10.83 -6.93 4.07
N ILE A 29 -9.68 -6.26 4.03
CA ILE A 29 -9.42 -5.07 4.84
C ILE A 29 -10.11 -3.89 4.14
N PRO A 30 -11.03 -3.16 4.79
CA PRO A 30 -11.72 -2.04 4.17
C PRO A 30 -10.79 -0.83 4.02
N PHE A 31 -10.73 -0.24 2.82
CA PHE A 31 -9.97 0.97 2.54
C PHE A 31 -10.59 1.80 1.42
N GLU A 32 -10.30 3.09 1.42
CA GLU A 32 -10.61 4.00 0.33
C GLU A 32 -9.43 4.10 -0.65
N GLU A 33 -9.73 4.14 -1.95
CA GLU A 33 -8.70 4.29 -3.00
C GLU A 33 -8.46 5.76 -3.32
N GLY A 34 -7.26 6.25 -3.01
CA GLY A 34 -6.79 7.57 -3.42
C GLY A 34 -6.09 7.51 -4.78
N PHE A 35 -6.77 7.79 -5.88
CA PHE A 35 -6.14 7.72 -7.20
C PHE A 35 -5.22 8.92 -7.48
N VAL A 36 -3.96 8.65 -7.80
CA VAL A 36 -2.99 9.64 -8.29
C VAL A 36 -2.70 9.38 -9.76
N ARG A 37 -3.03 10.37 -10.60
CA ARG A 37 -2.72 10.29 -12.03
C ARG A 37 -1.22 10.43 -12.25
N LEU A 38 -0.62 9.40 -12.85
CA LEU A 38 0.80 9.34 -13.20
C LEU A 38 1.00 9.64 -14.69
N ARG A 39 2.25 9.97 -15.05
CA ARG A 39 2.70 10.23 -16.44
C ARG A 39 2.03 11.45 -17.08
N THR A 40 1.79 12.46 -16.28
CA THR A 40 1.33 13.79 -16.72
C THR A 40 2.25 14.88 -16.14
N PRO A 41 2.26 16.10 -16.71
CA PRO A 41 3.04 17.20 -16.14
C PRO A 41 2.72 17.50 -14.67
N GLU A 42 1.49 17.22 -14.22
CA GLU A 42 1.03 17.46 -12.85
C GLU A 42 1.39 16.33 -11.88
N THR A 43 2.00 15.24 -12.36
CA THR A 43 2.30 14.05 -11.56
C THR A 43 3.11 14.38 -10.31
N ALA A 44 4.19 15.16 -10.45
CA ALA A 44 5.02 15.56 -9.32
C ALA A 44 4.25 16.38 -8.28
N ALA A 45 3.45 17.35 -8.73
CA ALA A 45 2.65 18.20 -7.85
C ALA A 45 1.54 17.41 -7.12
N ASN A 46 0.96 16.40 -7.77
CA ASN A 46 -0.05 15.55 -7.13
C ASN A 46 0.57 14.57 -6.13
N LEU A 47 1.74 14.00 -6.45
CA LEU A 47 2.45 13.11 -5.54
C LEU A 47 2.96 13.85 -4.30
N ALA A 48 3.44 15.09 -4.45
CA ALA A 48 3.90 15.91 -3.32
C ALA A 48 2.81 16.18 -2.25
N LYS A 49 1.53 16.06 -2.60
CA LYS A 49 0.41 16.23 -1.65
C LYS A 49 0.22 15.02 -0.74
N VAL A 50 0.67 13.84 -1.14
CA VAL A 50 0.30 12.56 -0.50
C VAL A 50 1.49 11.66 -0.19
N SER A 51 2.63 11.86 -0.85
CA SER A 51 3.79 10.98 -0.78
C SER A 51 5.04 11.73 -0.34
N PRO A 52 5.69 11.30 0.77
CA PRO A 52 6.97 11.86 1.20
C PRO A 52 8.10 11.64 0.20
N THR A 53 8.00 10.60 -0.64
CA THR A 53 9.05 10.22 -1.61
C THR A 53 8.70 10.59 -3.05
N GLY A 54 7.52 11.17 -3.28
CA GLY A 54 7.03 11.41 -4.64
C GLY A 54 6.72 10.13 -5.40
N LEU A 55 6.40 9.03 -4.70
CA LEU A 55 6.08 7.72 -5.27
C LEU A 55 4.81 7.14 -4.66
N VAL A 56 4.20 6.18 -5.35
CA VAL A 56 3.05 5.38 -4.88
C VAL A 56 3.41 3.90 -4.92
N PRO A 57 2.87 3.07 -4.02
CA PRO A 57 1.75 3.34 -3.11
C PRO A 57 2.13 4.06 -1.81
N VAL A 58 1.13 4.72 -1.21
CA VAL A 58 1.20 5.29 0.13
C VAL A 58 -0.06 4.93 0.90
N LEU A 59 0.08 4.36 2.08
CA LEU A 59 -1.03 4.12 3.00
C LEU A 59 -1.13 5.30 3.97
N ASN A 60 -2.32 5.87 4.09
CA ASN A 60 -2.69 6.78 5.16
C ASN A 60 -3.63 6.06 6.11
N HIS A 61 -3.22 5.88 7.36
CA HIS A 61 -4.04 5.38 8.45
C HIS A 61 -4.25 6.52 9.46
N ASN A 62 -5.41 7.18 9.41
CA ASN A 62 -5.77 8.28 10.33
C ASN A 62 -4.68 9.37 10.49
N GLY A 63 -4.03 9.76 9.40
CA GLY A 63 -2.94 10.73 9.37
C GLY A 63 -1.54 10.13 9.49
N ARG A 64 -1.42 8.84 9.83
CA ARG A 64 -0.14 8.13 9.79
C ARG A 64 0.17 7.70 8.35
N ILE A 65 1.28 8.20 7.82
CA ILE A 65 1.73 7.90 6.47
C ILE A 65 2.74 6.75 6.50
N VAL A 66 2.49 5.71 5.71
CA VAL A 66 3.41 4.59 5.46
C VAL A 66 3.63 4.49 3.95
N TRP A 67 4.87 4.61 3.52
CA TRP A 67 5.30 4.51 2.13
C TRP A 67 6.40 3.45 2.07
N GLU A 68 6.51 2.74 0.94
CA GLU A 68 7.14 1.42 0.76
C GLU A 68 6.17 0.24 0.86
N THR A 69 6.14 -0.58 -0.19
CA THR A 69 5.19 -1.69 -0.30
C THR A 69 5.36 -2.74 0.80
N LEU A 70 6.60 -3.13 1.09
CA LEU A 70 6.87 -4.11 2.16
C LEU A 70 6.51 -3.53 3.53
N ALA A 71 6.85 -2.26 3.80
CA ALA A 71 6.49 -1.60 5.05
C ALA A 71 4.96 -1.52 5.25
N ILE A 72 4.20 -1.22 4.20
CA ILE A 72 2.73 -1.25 4.23
C ILE A 72 2.23 -2.65 4.58
N LEU A 73 2.78 -3.70 3.95
CA LEU A 73 2.37 -5.08 4.20
C LEU A 73 2.73 -5.54 5.62
N GLU A 74 3.93 -5.24 6.12
CA GLU A 74 4.31 -5.51 7.52
C GLU A 74 3.39 -4.79 8.49
N TYR A 75 3.10 -3.51 8.24
CA TYR A 75 2.20 -2.72 9.08
C TYR A 75 0.79 -3.32 9.14
N LEU A 76 0.27 -3.78 8.00
CA LEU A 76 -1.02 -4.47 7.95
C LEU A 76 -0.98 -5.84 8.64
N ALA A 77 0.13 -6.57 8.57
CA ALA A 77 0.30 -7.84 9.28
C ALA A 77 0.31 -7.65 10.80
N ASP A 78 0.92 -6.55 11.29
CA ASP A 78 0.94 -6.21 12.71
C ASP A 78 -0.46 -5.79 13.22
N LEU A 79 -1.24 -5.08 12.39
CA LEU A 79 -2.60 -4.67 12.73
C LEU A 79 -3.62 -5.81 12.66
N TYR A 80 -3.40 -6.78 11.75
CA TYR A 80 -4.30 -7.90 11.50
C TYR A 80 -3.58 -9.26 11.57
N PRO A 81 -3.00 -9.62 12.72
CA PRO A 81 -2.26 -10.88 12.87
C PRO A 81 -3.13 -12.11 12.59
N GLU A 82 -4.44 -12.02 12.84
CA GLU A 82 -5.41 -13.09 12.58
C GLU A 82 -5.60 -13.39 11.10
N LYS A 83 -5.29 -12.42 10.22
CA LYS A 83 -5.41 -12.58 8.76
C LYS A 83 -4.23 -13.32 8.14
N LYS A 84 -3.19 -13.63 8.93
CA LYS A 84 -2.03 -14.45 8.53
C LYS A 84 -1.46 -14.06 7.15
N LEU A 85 -1.26 -12.75 6.93
CA LEU A 85 -0.72 -12.23 5.67
C LEU A 85 0.60 -12.91 5.28
N TRP A 86 1.43 -13.19 6.28
CA TRP A 86 2.70 -13.87 6.10
C TRP A 86 2.63 -15.33 6.54
N PRO A 87 3.38 -16.22 5.86
CA PRO A 87 3.60 -17.58 6.37
C PRO A 87 4.20 -17.58 7.78
N GLU A 88 3.83 -18.58 8.58
CA GLU A 88 4.41 -18.77 9.93
C GLU A 88 5.84 -19.33 9.86
N ASP A 89 6.11 -20.17 8.85
CA ASP A 89 7.45 -20.68 8.56
C ASP A 89 8.42 -19.54 8.21
N LEU A 90 9.60 -19.57 8.83
CA LEU A 90 10.60 -18.51 8.69
C LEU A 90 11.15 -18.43 7.26
N GLY A 91 11.39 -19.57 6.62
CA GLY A 91 11.94 -19.63 5.26
C GLY A 91 10.95 -19.14 4.22
N ALA A 92 9.70 -19.62 4.28
CA ALA A 92 8.62 -19.19 3.41
C ALA A 92 8.31 -17.69 3.59
N ARG A 93 8.32 -17.19 4.83
CA ARG A 93 8.14 -15.75 5.10
C ARG A 93 9.29 -14.91 4.56
N ALA A 94 10.54 -15.36 4.68
CA ALA A 94 11.68 -14.67 4.10
C ALA A 94 11.59 -14.60 2.57
N LEU A 95 11.22 -15.71 1.93
CA LEU A 95 11.01 -15.76 0.48
C LEU A 95 9.88 -14.83 0.03
N ALA A 96 8.78 -14.77 0.77
CA ALA A 96 7.64 -13.89 0.45
C ALA A 96 7.95 -12.39 0.60
N ARG A 97 8.97 -12.03 1.39
CA ARG A 97 9.40 -10.64 1.68
C ARG A 97 10.55 -10.15 0.80
N SER A 98 11.10 -11.01 -0.05
CA SER A 98 12.23 -10.71 -0.96
C SER A 98 11.74 -10.04 -2.25
#